data_AF-A0A7C8D4U3-F1
#
_entry.id   AF-A0A7C8D4U3-F1
#
_cell.length_a   1.000
_cell.length_b   1.000
_cell.length_c   1.000
_cell.angle_alpha   90.00
_cell.angle_beta   90.00
_cell.angle_gamma   90.00
#
_symmetry.space_group_name_H-M   'P 1'
#
loop_
_entity.id
_entity.type
_entity.pdbx_description
1 polymer ?
#
loop_
_entity_poly.entity_id
_entity_poly.type
_entity_poly.pdbx_seq_one_letter_code
_entity_poly.pdbx_strand_id
1 'polypeptide(L)'
;MVTALRTGHDAGREAALRCGFTLAIGQPLPEVTGVSAESASEALWQIAGATEKAFVDLQNDVTVDDVALAAREGFDSVELMKRYTTLGMATDQGKTSNVTGLAILGEQTQRAMADVGTTTFRPPYTPVAIGVFAGDSRGRHFQPVRYSPLHEWAVDLGAEFLEVGLWYRSRYFPKAGEDMAAASEREVLATRRSVGVCDVSTLGKIDIQGPDAGEFLNLLYSNGFKTLQVGKARYGLMLREDGILYDDGTASRLTTDRYLMTTTTHNAAGVLAHMEFYHQCVWPGLDVQFCSVTEQWAGLAVAGPRSRELLSRVLPQILLDNDAFPYMAAGEFIFQGMPLRLFRISFSGELGYEINVPAGYARAFADYLMEVGEAFGITPYGSEALDVMRIEKGHVTAKELNGQTTPNDLGLGRMVSQKKDYIGRFLSGRPGMIDTNRQRIVGLVPERAGARLFAGAHLVGPGKSAIAKNDEGFVTSVTYSPALGHWIGLALVNGGEERIGEKMRAIEGLRGMEEDVELVSPLFLDPEGVRLRD
;
A
#
# COMPACT_ATOMS: atom_id res chain seq x y z
N MET A 1 -25.14 -34.07 41.69
CA MET A 1 -24.38 -35.02 40.84
C MET A 1 -25.25 -35.77 39.82
N VAL A 2 -26.37 -36.40 40.23
CA VAL A 2 -27.32 -37.08 39.33
C VAL A 2 -27.81 -36.18 38.18
N THR A 3 -28.22 -34.94 38.48
CA THR A 3 -28.69 -33.98 37.47
C THR A 3 -27.62 -33.66 36.41
N ALA A 4 -26.37 -33.43 36.82
CA ALA A 4 -25.27 -33.09 35.91
C ALA A 4 -24.94 -34.22 34.92
N LEU A 5 -24.95 -35.48 35.38
CA LEU A 5 -24.73 -36.64 34.51
C LEU A 5 -25.84 -36.77 33.47
N ARG A 6 -27.10 -36.61 33.90
CA ARG A 6 -28.25 -36.65 32.99
C ARG A 6 -28.22 -35.52 31.98
N THR A 7 -28.04 -34.27 32.41
CA THR A 7 -28.03 -33.12 31.49
C THR A 7 -26.84 -33.16 30.54
N GLY A 8 -25.66 -33.59 31.00
CA GLY A 8 -24.49 -33.77 30.14
C GLY A 8 -24.69 -34.86 29.09
N HIS A 9 -25.27 -36.00 29.48
CA HIS A 9 -25.62 -37.08 28.57
C HIS A 9 -26.64 -36.62 27.51
N ASP A 10 -27.72 -35.98 27.94
CA ASP A 10 -28.80 -35.55 27.04
C ASP A 10 -28.30 -34.46 26.09
N ALA A 11 -27.51 -33.49 26.57
CA ALA A 11 -26.90 -32.45 25.74
C ALA A 11 -25.92 -33.02 24.72
N GLY A 12 -25.09 -34.01 25.09
CA GLY A 12 -24.18 -34.68 24.17
C GLY A 12 -24.92 -35.45 23.06
N ARG A 13 -26.01 -36.13 23.43
CA ARG A 13 -26.89 -36.82 22.48
C ARG A 13 -27.57 -35.86 21.52
N GLU A 14 -28.12 -34.77 22.05
CA GLU A 14 -28.76 -33.73 21.25
C GLU A 14 -27.75 -33.10 20.28
N ALA A 15 -26.53 -32.77 20.73
CA ALA A 15 -25.48 -32.24 19.89
C ALA A 15 -25.11 -33.20 18.75
N ALA A 16 -24.92 -34.48 19.06
CA ALA A 16 -24.61 -35.50 18.06
C ALA A 16 -25.73 -35.66 17.01
N LEU A 17 -27.00 -35.69 17.44
CA LEU A 17 -28.15 -35.74 16.53
C LEU A 17 -28.23 -34.50 15.64
N ARG A 18 -28.00 -33.30 16.19
CA ARG A 18 -27.96 -32.05 15.41
C ARG A 18 -26.82 -32.03 14.40
N CYS A 19 -25.70 -32.69 14.70
CA CYS A 19 -24.60 -32.90 13.77
C CYS A 19 -24.86 -34.05 12.77
N GLY A 20 -26.05 -34.68 12.79
CA GLY A 20 -26.45 -35.72 11.83
C GLY A 20 -25.96 -37.13 12.18
N PHE A 21 -25.41 -37.36 13.37
CA PHE A 21 -24.99 -38.69 13.80
C PHE A 21 -26.18 -39.51 14.31
N THR A 22 -26.21 -40.81 13.97
CA THR A 22 -27.18 -41.75 14.55
C THR A 22 -26.66 -42.24 15.90
N LEU A 23 -27.51 -42.20 16.92
CA LEU A 23 -27.15 -42.65 18.26
C LEU A 23 -27.33 -44.16 18.41
N ALA A 24 -26.37 -44.82 19.05
CA ALA A 24 -26.54 -46.19 19.50
C ALA A 24 -27.66 -46.28 20.55
N ILE A 25 -28.44 -47.35 20.49
CA ILE A 25 -29.53 -47.61 21.43
C ILE A 25 -28.94 -48.07 22.77
N GLY A 26 -29.48 -47.55 23.89
CA GLY A 26 -29.26 -48.13 25.22
C GLY A 26 -27.95 -47.75 25.91
N GLN A 27 -27.36 -46.58 25.62
CA GLN A 27 -26.22 -46.11 26.42
C GLN A 27 -26.67 -45.77 27.86
N PRO A 28 -26.15 -46.47 28.89
CA PRO A 28 -26.60 -46.29 30.26
C PRO A 28 -25.97 -45.05 30.91
N LEU A 29 -26.74 -44.38 31.76
CA LEU A 29 -26.20 -43.36 32.66
C LEU A 29 -25.42 -44.03 33.82
N PRO A 30 -24.28 -43.47 34.25
CA PRO A 30 -23.58 -43.96 35.44
C PRO A 30 -24.46 -43.90 36.69
N GLU A 31 -24.43 -44.95 37.50
CA GLU A 31 -25.14 -45.01 38.78
C GLU A 31 -24.43 -44.14 39.84
N VAL A 32 -25.19 -43.34 40.58
CA VAL A 32 -24.66 -42.45 41.62
C VAL A 32 -24.98 -43.01 43.00
N THR A 33 -23.96 -43.40 43.74
CA THR A 33 -24.08 -43.86 45.14
C THR A 33 -23.63 -42.76 46.12
N GLY A 34 -24.30 -42.63 47.28
CA GLY A 34 -23.85 -41.76 48.38
C GLY A 34 -24.27 -40.28 48.26
N VAL A 35 -25.43 -40.00 47.68
CA VAL A 35 -25.98 -38.63 47.64
C VAL A 35 -26.42 -38.22 49.04
N SER A 36 -25.70 -37.28 49.68
CA SER A 36 -26.27 -36.57 50.83
C SER A 36 -27.36 -35.63 50.33
N ALA A 37 -28.45 -35.47 51.09
CA ALA A 37 -29.43 -34.41 50.83
C ALA A 37 -28.69 -33.07 50.67
N GLU A 38 -29.13 -32.23 49.72
CA GLU A 38 -28.62 -30.86 49.63
C GLU A 38 -28.83 -30.20 50.99
N SER A 39 -27.72 -29.89 51.68
CA SER A 39 -27.76 -29.05 52.86
C SER A 39 -28.27 -27.68 52.46
N ALA A 40 -29.12 -27.07 53.29
CA ALA A 40 -29.53 -25.69 53.08
C ALA A 40 -28.28 -24.79 52.99
N SER A 41 -28.13 -24.08 51.87
CA SER A 41 -27.10 -23.06 51.70
C SER A 41 -27.66 -21.71 52.14
N GLU A 42 -26.96 -21.04 53.05
CA GLU A 42 -27.29 -19.67 53.46
C GLU A 42 -26.41 -18.68 52.67
N ALA A 43 -27.02 -17.61 52.15
CA ALA A 43 -26.30 -16.55 51.47
C ALA A 43 -25.70 -15.58 52.50
N LEU A 44 -24.36 -15.55 52.58
CA LEU A 44 -23.62 -14.66 53.47
C LEU A 44 -22.58 -13.89 52.64
N TRP A 45 -22.90 -12.65 52.27
CA TRP A 45 -22.05 -11.81 51.41
C TRP A 45 -21.12 -10.89 52.20
N GLN A 46 -21.50 -10.54 53.44
CA GLN A 46 -20.69 -9.74 54.36
C GLN A 46 -20.86 -10.23 55.80
N ILE A 47 -19.77 -10.25 56.57
CA ILE A 47 -19.79 -10.52 58.02
C ILE A 47 -20.00 -9.19 58.76
N ALA A 48 -21.13 -9.07 59.47
CA ALA A 48 -21.43 -7.88 60.26
C ALA A 48 -20.41 -7.69 61.40
N GLY A 49 -19.93 -6.45 61.59
CA GLY A 49 -19.05 -6.09 62.70
C GLY A 49 -17.58 -6.48 62.53
N ALA A 50 -17.14 -6.87 61.33
CA ALA A 50 -15.72 -7.06 61.04
C ALA A 50 -14.95 -5.74 61.22
N THR A 51 -13.84 -5.76 61.96
CA THR A 51 -13.00 -4.58 62.25
C THR A 51 -11.72 -4.53 61.40
N GLU A 52 -11.39 -5.62 60.72
CA GLU A 52 -10.26 -5.73 59.79
C GLU A 52 -10.74 -5.61 58.33
N LYS A 53 -9.80 -5.50 57.39
CA LYS A 53 -10.11 -5.42 55.95
C LYS A 53 -10.85 -6.66 55.47
N ALA A 54 -12.08 -6.48 54.98
CA ALA A 54 -12.87 -7.53 54.36
C ALA A 54 -12.65 -7.52 52.84
N PHE A 55 -11.78 -8.39 52.33
CA PHE A 55 -11.45 -8.46 50.91
C PHE A 55 -12.55 -9.13 50.07
N VAL A 56 -12.82 -8.54 48.91
CA VAL A 56 -13.74 -9.03 47.87
C VAL A 56 -12.95 -9.49 46.64
N ASP A 57 -11.93 -8.73 46.25
CA ASP A 57 -10.96 -9.11 45.22
C ASP A 57 -9.55 -9.12 45.82
N LEU A 58 -9.00 -10.31 45.99
CA LEU A 58 -7.69 -10.48 46.61
C LEU A 58 -6.53 -9.99 45.73
N GLN A 59 -6.67 -10.08 44.40
CA GLN A 59 -5.55 -9.77 43.51
C GLN A 59 -5.40 -8.26 43.32
N ASN A 60 -6.51 -7.53 43.37
CA ASN A 60 -6.54 -6.07 43.26
C ASN A 60 -6.75 -5.35 44.60
N ASP A 61 -6.68 -6.06 45.73
CA ASP A 61 -6.89 -5.53 47.09
C ASP A 61 -8.24 -4.79 47.27
N VAL A 62 -9.29 -5.18 46.52
CA VAL A 62 -10.61 -4.56 46.65
C VAL A 62 -11.32 -5.10 47.87
N THR A 63 -11.84 -4.22 48.71
CA THR A 63 -12.56 -4.54 49.94
C THR A 63 -14.05 -4.20 49.86
N VAL A 64 -14.81 -4.64 50.85
CA VAL A 64 -16.23 -4.27 51.01
C VAL A 64 -16.39 -2.75 51.10
N ASP A 65 -15.48 -2.06 51.79
CA ASP A 65 -15.52 -0.61 51.97
C ASP A 65 -15.33 0.14 50.63
N ASP A 66 -14.54 -0.42 49.71
CA ASP A 66 -14.34 0.16 48.38
C ASP A 66 -15.61 0.05 47.53
N VAL A 67 -16.33 -1.08 47.61
CA VAL A 67 -17.63 -1.25 46.92
C VAL A 67 -18.69 -0.32 47.52
N ALA A 68 -18.71 -0.15 48.84
CA ALA A 68 -19.62 0.77 49.52
C ALA A 68 -19.31 2.23 49.20
N LEU A 69 -18.01 2.60 49.13
CA LEU A 69 -17.56 3.92 48.70
C LEU A 69 -18.00 4.19 47.25
N ALA A 70 -17.79 3.25 46.34
CA ALA A 70 -18.20 3.37 44.94
C ALA A 70 -19.72 3.63 44.83
N ALA A 71 -20.55 2.88 45.55
CA ALA A 71 -22.00 3.09 45.59
C ALA A 71 -22.36 4.47 46.15
N ARG A 72 -21.73 4.90 47.25
CA ARG A 72 -21.97 6.21 47.89
C ARG A 72 -21.60 7.39 46.99
N GLU A 73 -20.58 7.23 46.14
CA GLU A 73 -20.16 8.24 45.17
C GLU A 73 -20.96 8.20 43.85
N GLY A 74 -21.97 7.33 43.75
CA GLY A 74 -22.87 7.24 42.60
C GLY A 74 -22.38 6.31 41.49
N PHE A 75 -21.33 5.51 41.73
CA PHE A 75 -20.90 4.45 40.82
C PHE A 75 -21.71 3.17 41.07
N ASP A 76 -23.03 3.27 41.02
CA ASP A 76 -23.98 2.23 41.46
C ASP A 76 -24.34 1.20 40.37
N SER A 77 -23.87 1.36 39.14
CA SER A 77 -23.94 0.30 38.13
C SER A 77 -22.76 -0.66 38.23
N VAL A 78 -22.96 -1.93 37.88
CA VAL A 78 -21.92 -2.97 37.96
C VAL A 78 -20.67 -2.62 37.15
N GLU A 79 -20.84 -1.97 36.00
CA GLU A 79 -19.75 -1.57 35.13
C GLU A 79 -19.00 -0.35 35.68
N LEU A 80 -19.69 0.58 36.35
CA LEU A 80 -19.06 1.73 37.01
C LEU A 80 -18.32 1.32 38.28
N MET A 81 -18.96 0.52 39.15
CA MET A 81 -18.34 -0.03 40.37
C MET A 81 -17.07 -0.83 40.03
N LYS A 82 -17.13 -1.71 39.02
CA LYS A 82 -15.97 -2.45 38.51
C LYS A 82 -14.80 -1.52 38.12
N ARG A 83 -15.07 -0.44 37.39
CA ARG A 83 -14.04 0.50 36.90
C ARG A 83 -13.49 1.39 38.02
N TYR A 84 -14.34 1.78 38.96
CA TYR A 84 -13.95 2.61 40.09
C TYR A 84 -13.05 1.83 41.05
N THR A 85 -13.44 0.61 41.39
CA THR A 85 -12.75 -0.23 42.38
C THR A 85 -11.65 -1.10 41.80
N THR A 86 -11.65 -1.33 40.48
CA THR A 86 -10.87 -2.37 39.78
C THR A 86 -11.29 -3.81 40.06
N LEU A 87 -12.45 -4.03 40.69
CA LEU A 87 -12.98 -5.37 41.00
C LEU A 87 -13.09 -6.25 39.74
N GLY A 88 -12.54 -7.47 39.82
CA GLY A 88 -12.58 -8.46 38.75
C GLY A 88 -11.80 -8.11 37.49
N MET A 89 -10.91 -7.12 37.56
CA MET A 89 -10.04 -6.70 36.45
C MET A 89 -8.66 -7.37 36.48
N ALA A 90 -8.39 -8.21 37.47
CA ALA A 90 -7.11 -8.88 37.64
C ALA A 90 -6.93 -10.06 36.65
N THR A 91 -5.81 -10.79 36.76
CA THR A 91 -5.49 -11.89 35.81
C THR A 91 -6.45 -13.08 35.91
N ASP A 92 -7.13 -13.22 37.04
CA ASP A 92 -8.18 -14.22 37.25
C ASP A 92 -9.51 -13.82 36.57
N GLN A 93 -9.67 -12.56 36.15
CA GLN A 93 -10.90 -11.97 35.59
C GLN A 93 -12.10 -12.07 36.55
N GLY A 94 -11.84 -11.96 37.85
CA GLY A 94 -12.86 -11.95 38.90
C GLY A 94 -13.64 -13.25 39.03
N LYS A 95 -12.98 -14.39 38.77
CA LYS A 95 -13.56 -15.73 38.92
C LYS A 95 -14.04 -16.00 40.36
N THR A 96 -13.39 -15.38 41.34
CA THR A 96 -13.77 -15.48 42.76
C THR A 96 -14.37 -14.19 43.33
N SER A 97 -14.17 -13.03 42.67
CA SER A 97 -14.54 -11.72 43.21
C SER A 97 -15.82 -11.12 42.63
N ASN A 98 -16.15 -11.38 41.35
CA ASN A 98 -17.26 -10.70 40.67
C ASN A 98 -18.60 -10.97 41.35
N VAL A 99 -18.94 -12.24 41.58
CA VAL A 99 -20.23 -12.62 42.17
C VAL A 99 -20.42 -11.98 43.56
N THR A 100 -19.39 -12.03 44.40
CA THR A 100 -19.40 -11.43 45.73
C THR A 100 -19.51 -9.90 45.68
N GLY A 101 -18.75 -9.24 44.81
CA GLY A 101 -18.82 -7.79 44.63
C GLY A 101 -20.17 -7.29 44.12
N LEU A 102 -20.80 -8.05 43.21
CA LEU A 102 -22.14 -7.75 42.71
C LEU A 102 -23.21 -7.93 43.80
N ALA A 103 -23.07 -8.96 44.64
CA ALA A 103 -23.97 -9.17 45.77
C ALA A 103 -23.85 -8.04 46.80
N ILE A 104 -22.62 -7.63 47.15
CA ILE A 104 -22.36 -6.49 48.05
C ILE A 104 -22.93 -5.20 47.44
N LEU A 105 -22.70 -4.93 46.15
CA LEU A 105 -23.30 -3.78 45.48
C LEU A 105 -24.83 -3.82 45.56
N GLY A 106 -25.44 -5.00 45.43
CA GLY A 106 -26.88 -5.21 45.62
C GLY A 106 -27.35 -4.80 47.02
N GLU A 107 -26.65 -5.23 48.08
CA GLU A 107 -26.93 -4.82 49.46
C GLU A 107 -26.80 -3.31 49.66
N GLN A 108 -25.71 -2.70 49.15
CA GLN A 108 -25.45 -1.25 49.27
C GLN A 108 -26.47 -0.40 48.50
N THR A 109 -27.04 -0.94 47.42
CA THR A 109 -28.01 -0.23 46.56
C THR A 109 -29.45 -0.68 46.76
N GLN A 110 -29.70 -1.55 47.75
CA GLN A 110 -31.02 -2.12 48.05
C GLN A 110 -31.71 -2.79 46.85
N ARG A 111 -30.93 -3.45 45.99
CA ARG A 111 -31.43 -4.19 44.81
C ARG A 111 -31.22 -5.68 44.97
N ALA A 112 -32.15 -6.47 44.44
CA ALA A 112 -31.93 -7.91 44.34
C ALA A 112 -30.76 -8.19 43.40
N MET A 113 -29.99 -9.24 43.66
CA MET A 113 -28.80 -9.58 42.86
C MET A 113 -29.12 -9.78 41.36
N ALA A 114 -30.34 -10.27 41.04
CA ALA A 114 -30.82 -10.41 39.68
C ALA A 114 -30.97 -9.05 38.95
N ASP A 115 -31.27 -7.97 39.69
CA ASP A 115 -31.47 -6.62 39.16
C ASP A 115 -30.17 -5.80 39.10
N VAL A 116 -29.13 -6.23 39.84
CA VAL A 116 -27.77 -5.67 39.75
C VAL A 116 -27.16 -6.01 38.39
N GLY A 117 -27.39 -7.24 37.91
CA GLY A 117 -26.82 -7.75 36.67
C GLY A 117 -25.37 -8.22 36.82
N THR A 118 -24.75 -8.63 35.71
CA THR A 118 -23.34 -9.06 35.67
C THR A 118 -22.51 -8.12 34.81
N THR A 119 -21.20 -8.16 35.02
CA THR A 119 -20.27 -7.54 34.06
C THR A 119 -20.19 -8.37 32.78
N THR A 120 -19.72 -7.75 31.70
CA THR A 120 -19.57 -8.46 30.41
C THR A 120 -18.50 -9.55 30.47
N PHE A 121 -18.86 -10.80 30.15
CA PHE A 121 -17.90 -11.90 29.95
C PHE A 121 -17.20 -11.77 28.60
N ARG A 122 -15.86 -11.91 28.58
CA ARG A 122 -15.04 -11.75 27.37
C ARG A 122 -14.07 -12.92 27.20
N PRO A 123 -13.79 -13.36 25.95
CA PRO A 123 -12.61 -14.17 25.68
C PRO A 123 -11.32 -13.32 25.84
N PRO A 124 -10.16 -13.95 26.12
CA PRO A 124 -10.02 -15.39 26.41
C PRO A 124 -10.48 -15.72 27.86
N TYR A 125 -11.00 -16.92 28.09
CA TYR A 125 -11.49 -17.37 29.41
C TYR A 125 -10.40 -17.32 30.50
N THR A 126 -9.17 -17.65 30.12
CA THR A 126 -7.95 -17.46 30.89
C THR A 126 -6.88 -16.85 29.98
N PRO A 127 -5.89 -16.12 30.52
CA PRO A 127 -4.84 -15.52 29.70
C PRO A 127 -4.17 -16.54 28.77
N VAL A 128 -4.00 -16.15 27.50
CA VAL A 128 -3.28 -16.92 26.48
C VAL A 128 -2.07 -16.10 26.05
N ALA A 129 -0.90 -16.74 25.97
CA ALA A 129 0.32 -16.06 25.54
C ALA A 129 0.17 -15.51 24.10
N ILE A 130 0.59 -14.26 23.87
CA ILE A 130 0.47 -13.58 22.55
C ILE A 130 1.11 -14.42 21.42
N GLY A 131 2.22 -15.10 21.72
CA GLY A 131 2.89 -15.99 20.76
C GLY A 131 2.03 -17.14 20.25
N VAL A 132 1.01 -17.58 20.99
CA VAL A 132 0.08 -18.62 20.52
C VAL A 132 -0.79 -18.07 19.40
N PHE A 133 -1.29 -16.83 19.52
CA PHE A 133 -2.12 -16.20 18.49
C PHE A 133 -1.35 -15.93 17.19
N ALA A 134 -0.07 -15.57 17.30
CA ALA A 134 0.75 -15.31 16.13
C ALA A 134 1.10 -16.58 15.32
N GLY A 135 0.98 -17.79 15.89
CA GLY A 135 1.21 -19.04 15.16
C GLY A 135 2.56 -19.06 14.40
N ASP A 136 2.55 -19.47 13.14
CA ASP A 136 3.76 -19.47 12.29
C ASP A 136 4.03 -18.11 11.61
N SER A 137 3.18 -17.09 11.83
CA SER A 137 3.34 -15.74 11.28
C SER A 137 4.41 -14.93 12.02
N ARG A 138 5.67 -15.37 11.93
CA ARG A 138 6.84 -14.75 12.59
C ARG A 138 8.05 -14.69 11.67
N GLY A 139 8.96 -13.75 11.92
CA GLY A 139 10.21 -13.62 11.17
C GLY A 139 9.94 -13.49 9.66
N ARG A 140 10.59 -14.33 8.85
CA ARG A 140 10.38 -14.36 7.39
C ARG A 140 9.00 -14.87 6.94
N HIS A 141 8.24 -15.51 7.84
CA HIS A 141 6.88 -16.00 7.59
C HIS A 141 5.80 -15.04 8.10
N PHE A 142 6.19 -13.87 8.63
CA PHE A 142 5.23 -12.85 9.06
C PHE A 142 4.31 -12.40 7.92
N GLN A 143 4.85 -12.28 6.70
CA GLN A 143 4.11 -12.01 5.47
C GLN A 143 4.77 -12.73 4.29
N PRO A 144 4.02 -13.02 3.21
CA PRO A 144 4.61 -13.60 2.00
C PRO A 144 5.67 -12.69 1.40
N VAL A 145 6.72 -13.29 0.84
CA VAL A 145 7.73 -12.59 0.04
C VAL A 145 7.55 -13.00 -1.41
N ARG A 146 7.51 -12.02 -2.31
CA ARG A 146 7.37 -12.21 -3.75
C ARG A 146 8.66 -11.82 -4.46
N TYR A 147 9.12 -12.71 -5.32
CA TYR A 147 10.33 -12.54 -6.13
C TYR A 147 9.93 -12.43 -7.60
N SER A 148 10.52 -11.47 -8.33
CA SER A 148 10.28 -11.39 -9.77
C SER A 148 10.88 -12.61 -10.47
N PRO A 149 10.42 -12.93 -11.70
CA PRO A 149 11.06 -13.96 -12.53
C PRO A 149 12.54 -13.68 -12.84
N LEU A 150 13.02 -12.46 -12.57
CA LEU A 150 14.39 -12.00 -12.75
C LEU A 150 15.14 -11.86 -11.42
N HIS A 151 14.61 -12.38 -10.32
CA HIS A 151 15.26 -12.26 -9.01
C HIS A 151 16.65 -12.91 -9.00
N GLU A 152 16.77 -14.17 -9.43
CA GLU A 152 18.06 -14.87 -9.49
C GLU A 152 19.03 -14.21 -10.50
N TRP A 153 18.50 -13.64 -11.61
CA TRP A 153 19.31 -12.84 -12.53
C TRP A 153 19.95 -11.64 -11.82
N ALA A 154 19.15 -10.93 -11.02
CA ALA A 154 19.63 -9.79 -10.28
C ALA A 154 20.61 -10.20 -9.16
N VAL A 155 20.37 -11.31 -8.46
CA VAL A 155 21.29 -11.88 -7.46
C VAL A 155 22.65 -12.20 -8.07
N ASP A 156 22.67 -12.86 -9.23
CA ASP A 156 23.92 -13.21 -9.93
C ASP A 156 24.72 -11.97 -10.37
N LEU A 157 24.04 -10.86 -10.66
CA LEU A 157 24.65 -9.56 -10.96
C LEU A 157 25.01 -8.74 -9.71
N GLY A 158 24.81 -9.31 -8.51
CA GLY A 158 25.16 -8.67 -7.24
C GLY A 158 24.20 -7.58 -6.79
N ALA A 159 22.93 -7.62 -7.23
CA ALA A 159 21.94 -6.63 -6.84
C ALA A 159 21.71 -6.59 -5.32
N GLU A 160 21.57 -5.39 -4.80
CA GLU A 160 21.00 -5.15 -3.47
C GLU A 160 19.50 -4.93 -3.62
N PHE A 161 18.70 -5.42 -2.67
CA PHE A 161 17.22 -5.43 -2.79
C PHE A 161 16.54 -4.48 -1.81
N LEU A 162 15.32 -4.05 -2.16
CA LEU A 162 14.41 -3.32 -1.27
C LEU A 162 13.01 -3.95 -1.26
N GLU A 163 12.31 -3.78 -0.14
CA GLU A 163 10.92 -4.24 0.02
C GLU A 163 9.93 -3.21 -0.56
N VAL A 164 9.13 -3.63 -1.54
CA VAL A 164 8.07 -2.82 -2.16
C VAL A 164 6.75 -3.56 -2.01
N GLY A 165 6.05 -3.29 -0.91
CA GLY A 165 4.93 -4.14 -0.48
C GLY A 165 5.45 -5.55 -0.19
N LEU A 166 4.86 -6.57 -0.84
CA LEU A 166 5.34 -7.95 -0.72
C LEU A 166 6.51 -8.28 -1.66
N TRP A 167 6.86 -7.40 -2.61
CA TRP A 167 7.90 -7.66 -3.59
C TRP A 167 9.29 -7.28 -3.10
N TYR A 168 10.28 -8.10 -3.46
CA TYR A 168 11.68 -7.72 -3.40
C TYR A 168 12.13 -7.23 -4.78
N ARG A 169 12.51 -5.95 -4.89
CA ARG A 169 12.98 -5.33 -6.13
C ARG A 169 14.45 -4.97 -6.03
N SER A 170 15.18 -5.08 -7.14
CA SER A 170 16.54 -4.58 -7.25
C SER A 170 16.57 -3.08 -6.96
N ARG A 171 17.31 -2.70 -5.94
CA ARG A 171 17.50 -1.33 -5.46
C ARG A 171 18.60 -0.65 -6.25
N TYR A 172 19.75 -1.30 -6.38
CA TYR A 172 20.92 -0.90 -7.15
C TYR A 172 21.84 -2.12 -7.39
N PHE A 173 22.80 -1.99 -8.30
CA PHE A 173 23.77 -3.01 -8.69
C PHE A 173 25.20 -2.48 -8.44
N PRO A 174 25.75 -2.66 -7.21
CA PRO A 174 27.06 -2.15 -6.85
C PRO A 174 28.21 -2.85 -7.57
N LYS A 175 29.26 -2.09 -7.91
CA LYS A 175 30.60 -2.65 -8.17
C LYS A 175 31.44 -2.62 -6.90
N ALA A 176 32.57 -3.34 -6.92
CA ALA A 176 33.48 -3.40 -5.78
C ALA A 176 33.89 -2.00 -5.30
N GLY A 177 33.58 -1.69 -4.04
CA GLY A 177 33.89 -0.41 -3.40
C GLY A 177 32.86 0.70 -3.59
N GLU A 178 31.77 0.46 -4.32
CA GLU A 178 30.67 1.43 -4.46
C GLU A 178 29.66 1.27 -3.31
N ASP A 179 29.21 2.40 -2.76
CA ASP A 179 27.98 2.45 -1.98
C ASP A 179 26.75 2.66 -2.89
N MET A 180 25.57 2.73 -2.28
CA MET A 180 24.32 2.94 -3.02
C MET A 180 24.33 4.22 -3.87
N ALA A 181 24.90 5.32 -3.37
CA ALA A 181 24.91 6.59 -4.08
C ALA A 181 25.82 6.51 -5.31
N ALA A 182 27.06 6.03 -5.13
CA ALA A 182 28.01 5.86 -6.21
C ALA A 182 27.52 4.90 -7.29
N ALA A 183 26.93 3.76 -6.89
CA ALA A 183 26.36 2.80 -7.83
C ALA A 183 25.19 3.42 -8.63
N SER A 184 24.26 4.09 -7.95
CA SER A 184 23.10 4.71 -8.59
C SER A 184 23.51 5.83 -9.54
N GLU A 185 24.48 6.67 -9.16
CA GLU A 185 25.02 7.72 -10.03
C GLU A 185 25.65 7.14 -11.31
N ARG A 186 26.46 6.08 -11.17
CA ARG A 186 27.04 5.36 -12.30
C ARG A 186 25.95 4.78 -13.20
N GLU A 187 24.94 4.14 -12.63
CA GLU A 187 23.80 3.55 -13.36
C GLU A 187 23.03 4.61 -14.18
N VAL A 188 22.72 5.76 -13.57
CA VAL A 188 22.06 6.89 -14.24
C VAL A 188 22.91 7.40 -15.41
N LEU A 189 24.20 7.67 -15.15
CA LEU A 189 25.11 8.18 -16.18
C LEU A 189 25.30 7.17 -17.32
N ALA A 190 25.41 5.88 -17.02
CA ALA A 190 25.54 4.83 -18.03
C ALA A 190 24.28 4.75 -18.91
N THR A 191 23.10 4.80 -18.30
CA THR A 191 21.81 4.79 -19.01
C THR A 191 21.68 6.00 -19.93
N ARG A 192 21.97 7.21 -19.43
CA ARG A 192 21.87 8.45 -20.22
C ARG A 192 22.93 8.57 -21.32
N ARG A 193 24.12 7.98 -21.12
CA ARG A 193 25.21 8.01 -22.12
C ARG A 193 25.04 6.92 -23.19
N SER A 194 24.45 5.79 -22.83
CA SER A 194 24.33 4.65 -23.74
C SER A 194 23.00 3.92 -23.56
N VAL A 195 22.94 2.89 -22.71
CA VAL A 195 21.75 2.07 -22.49
C VAL A 195 21.81 1.40 -21.13
N GLY A 196 20.68 1.41 -20.43
CA GLY A 196 20.46 0.69 -19.19
C GLY A 196 19.26 -0.24 -19.29
N VAL A 197 19.20 -1.24 -18.40
CA VAL A 197 18.10 -2.19 -18.30
C VAL A 197 17.60 -2.29 -16.85
N CYS A 198 16.28 -2.28 -16.67
CA CYS A 198 15.65 -2.38 -15.36
C CYS A 198 14.52 -3.41 -15.35
N ASP A 199 14.46 -4.20 -14.27
CA ASP A 199 13.35 -5.11 -14.00
C ASP A 199 12.10 -4.33 -13.55
N VAL A 200 11.09 -4.33 -14.42
CA VAL A 200 9.76 -3.75 -14.19
C VAL A 200 8.67 -4.82 -14.13
N SER A 201 9.05 -6.10 -13.93
CA SER A 201 8.13 -7.22 -13.83
C SER A 201 7.10 -7.08 -12.72
N THR A 202 7.35 -6.25 -11.71
CA THR A 202 6.44 -6.04 -10.58
C THR A 202 5.27 -5.11 -10.86
N LEU A 203 5.24 -4.40 -12.00
CA LEU A 203 4.09 -3.58 -12.38
C LEU A 203 2.84 -4.47 -12.52
N GLY A 204 1.68 -3.97 -12.09
CA GLY A 204 0.43 -4.67 -12.35
C GLY A 204 0.15 -4.71 -13.84
N LYS A 205 -0.36 -5.83 -14.34
CA LYS A 205 -0.68 -6.01 -15.77
C LYS A 205 -2.05 -6.66 -15.87
N ILE A 206 -2.96 -6.03 -16.60
CA ILE A 206 -4.33 -6.50 -16.77
C ILE A 206 -4.64 -6.56 -18.26
N ASP A 207 -4.98 -7.76 -18.74
CA ASP A 207 -5.43 -7.99 -20.12
C ASP A 207 -6.94 -7.77 -20.16
N ILE A 208 -7.41 -6.88 -21.04
CA ILE A 208 -8.80 -6.40 -21.10
C ILE A 208 -9.31 -6.63 -22.51
N GLN A 209 -10.39 -7.38 -22.64
CA GLN A 209 -10.92 -7.85 -23.92
C GLN A 209 -12.43 -7.63 -23.99
N GLY A 210 -12.95 -7.44 -25.20
CA GLY A 210 -14.38 -7.30 -25.48
C GLY A 210 -14.69 -6.03 -26.27
N PRO A 211 -15.83 -5.99 -26.98
CA PRO A 211 -16.22 -4.86 -27.83
C PRO A 211 -16.37 -3.55 -27.05
N ASP A 212 -16.71 -3.62 -25.75
CA ASP A 212 -16.84 -2.45 -24.88
C ASP A 212 -15.57 -2.12 -24.08
N ALA A 213 -14.44 -2.83 -24.29
CA ALA A 213 -13.19 -2.59 -23.56
C ALA A 213 -12.71 -1.12 -23.69
N GLY A 214 -12.84 -0.54 -24.88
CA GLY A 214 -12.50 0.86 -25.11
C GLY A 214 -13.42 1.85 -24.39
N GLU A 215 -14.71 1.53 -24.23
CA GLU A 215 -15.67 2.34 -23.47
C GLU A 215 -15.43 2.21 -21.96
N PHE A 216 -15.23 0.99 -21.47
CA PHE A 216 -14.91 0.72 -20.07
C PHE A 216 -13.66 1.50 -19.62
N LEU A 217 -12.57 1.44 -20.40
CA LEU A 217 -11.37 2.23 -20.13
C LEU A 217 -11.60 3.74 -20.20
N ASN A 218 -12.53 4.18 -21.05
CA ASN A 218 -12.89 5.58 -21.19
C ASN A 218 -13.70 6.09 -19.99
N LEU A 219 -14.36 5.23 -19.22
CA LEU A 219 -15.02 5.58 -17.96
C LEU A 219 -14.07 5.45 -16.75
N LEU A 220 -13.15 4.48 -16.79
CA LEU A 220 -12.18 4.22 -15.74
C LEU A 220 -11.09 5.30 -15.64
N TYR A 221 -10.49 5.67 -16.77
CA TYR A 221 -9.45 6.70 -16.81
C TYR A 221 -10.06 8.09 -17.00
N SER A 222 -9.42 9.12 -16.44
CA SER A 222 -9.86 10.53 -16.61
C SER A 222 -9.62 11.08 -18.03
N ASN A 223 -8.63 10.56 -18.74
CA ASN A 223 -8.34 10.87 -20.14
C ASN A 223 -8.99 9.84 -21.10
N GLY A 224 -9.06 10.16 -22.40
CA GLY A 224 -9.77 9.32 -23.36
C GLY A 224 -8.99 8.08 -23.80
N PHE A 225 -9.64 6.92 -23.92
CA PHE A 225 -9.04 5.67 -24.44
C PHE A 225 -9.80 5.04 -25.60
N LYS A 226 -11.10 5.34 -25.75
CA LYS A 226 -11.95 4.81 -26.83
C LYS A 226 -11.40 5.05 -28.23
N THR A 227 -10.79 6.22 -28.44
CA THR A 227 -10.23 6.65 -29.74
C THR A 227 -8.73 6.35 -29.89
N LEU A 228 -8.11 5.66 -28.93
CA LEU A 228 -6.72 5.23 -29.06
C LEU A 228 -6.60 4.29 -30.26
N GLN A 229 -5.64 4.55 -31.16
CA GLN A 229 -5.43 3.70 -32.32
C GLN A 229 -4.83 2.35 -31.91
N VAL A 230 -5.14 1.29 -32.66
CA VAL A 230 -4.45 -0.01 -32.50
C VAL A 230 -2.96 0.19 -32.73
N GLY A 231 -2.15 -0.49 -31.94
CA GLY A 231 -0.69 -0.36 -31.95
C GLY A 231 -0.16 0.86 -31.20
N LYS A 232 -1.01 1.53 -30.40
CA LYS A 232 -0.63 2.68 -29.58
C LYS A 232 -0.88 2.44 -28.10
N ALA A 233 -0.02 3.06 -27.31
CA ALA A 233 -0.08 3.19 -25.87
C ALA A 233 -0.52 4.60 -25.47
N ARG A 234 -1.12 4.73 -24.29
CA ARG A 234 -1.43 6.03 -23.68
C ARG A 234 -1.31 5.93 -22.18
N TYR A 235 -0.57 6.87 -21.59
CA TYR A 235 -0.54 7.10 -20.16
C TYR A 235 -1.86 7.71 -19.70
N GLY A 236 -2.42 7.24 -18.59
CA GLY A 236 -3.70 7.66 -18.06
C GLY A 236 -3.75 7.70 -16.55
N LEU A 237 -4.69 8.50 -16.03
CA LEU A 237 -4.87 8.71 -14.59
C LEU A 237 -6.23 8.15 -14.17
N MET A 238 -6.22 7.23 -13.21
CA MET A 238 -7.42 6.73 -12.56
C MET A 238 -7.69 7.56 -11.32
N LEU A 239 -8.93 7.99 -11.13
CA LEU A 239 -9.33 8.77 -9.96
C LEU A 239 -10.27 7.95 -9.09
N ARG A 240 -10.33 8.29 -7.81
CA ARG A 240 -11.45 7.91 -6.95
C ARG A 240 -12.64 8.81 -7.24
N GLU A 241 -13.81 8.42 -6.74
CA GLU A 241 -15.05 9.21 -6.87
C GLU A 241 -14.92 10.62 -6.31
N ASP A 242 -14.10 10.84 -5.27
CA ASP A 242 -13.87 12.14 -4.64
C ASP A 242 -13.00 13.10 -5.48
N GLY A 243 -12.44 12.62 -6.59
CA GLY A 243 -11.60 13.38 -7.52
C GLY A 243 -10.10 13.31 -7.26
N ILE A 244 -9.67 12.52 -6.27
CA ILE A 244 -8.26 12.31 -5.93
C ILE A 244 -7.66 11.23 -6.82
N LEU A 245 -6.37 11.36 -7.14
CA LEU A 245 -5.66 10.38 -7.95
C LEU A 245 -5.53 9.05 -7.20
N TYR A 246 -6.03 7.98 -7.82
CA TYR A 246 -6.07 6.64 -7.25
C TYR A 246 -4.87 5.81 -7.69
N ASP A 247 -4.64 5.76 -9.00
CA ASP A 247 -3.51 5.10 -9.64
C ASP A 247 -3.25 5.72 -11.00
N ASP A 248 -2.12 5.38 -11.60
CA ASP A 248 -1.73 5.78 -12.93
C ASP A 248 -1.07 4.63 -13.67
N GLY A 249 -0.92 4.80 -14.98
CA GLY A 249 -0.20 3.83 -15.78
C GLY A 249 -0.53 3.94 -17.25
N THR A 250 -0.03 2.98 -18.02
CA THR A 250 -0.21 2.98 -19.47
C THR A 250 -1.17 1.87 -19.87
N ALA A 251 -2.16 2.19 -20.71
CA ALA A 251 -2.90 1.18 -21.44
C ALA A 251 -2.58 1.22 -22.94
N SER A 252 -2.37 0.04 -23.50
CA SER A 252 -1.95 -0.19 -24.88
C SER A 252 -3.05 -0.93 -25.63
N ARG A 253 -3.52 -0.38 -26.76
CA ARG A 253 -4.52 -1.02 -27.61
C ARG A 253 -3.83 -1.97 -28.58
N LEU A 254 -3.90 -3.27 -28.31
CA LEU A 254 -3.18 -4.31 -29.06
C LEU A 254 -3.95 -4.77 -30.29
N THR A 255 -5.28 -4.86 -30.18
CA THR A 255 -6.20 -5.11 -31.31
C THR A 255 -7.44 -4.21 -31.15
N THR A 256 -8.41 -4.30 -32.06
CA THR A 256 -9.63 -3.48 -31.99
C THR A 256 -10.32 -3.59 -30.62
N ASP A 257 -10.40 -4.80 -30.07
CA ASP A 257 -11.19 -5.13 -28.88
C ASP A 257 -10.31 -5.66 -27.73
N ARG A 258 -9.00 -5.37 -27.77
CA ARG A 258 -8.05 -5.82 -26.74
C ARG A 258 -7.08 -4.72 -26.33
N TYR A 259 -6.99 -4.54 -25.02
CA TYR A 259 -6.07 -3.64 -24.36
C TYR A 259 -5.22 -4.40 -23.34
N LEU A 260 -3.98 -3.94 -23.15
CA LEU A 260 -3.16 -4.32 -22.01
C LEU A 260 -2.92 -3.07 -21.17
N MET A 261 -3.37 -3.11 -19.92
CA MET A 261 -3.16 -2.06 -18.93
C MET A 261 -1.96 -2.42 -18.05
N THR A 262 -1.17 -1.40 -17.72
CA THR A 262 -0.17 -1.43 -16.65
C THR A 262 -0.59 -0.50 -15.53
N THR A 263 -0.32 -0.90 -14.28
CA THR A 263 -0.61 -0.13 -13.06
C THR A 263 0.64 -0.03 -12.21
N THR A 264 0.60 0.78 -11.16
CA THR A 264 1.69 0.78 -10.16
C THR A 264 1.84 -0.61 -9.52
N THR A 265 3.06 -0.93 -9.07
CA THR A 265 3.35 -2.21 -8.41
C THR A 265 2.51 -2.44 -7.15
N HIS A 266 2.32 -1.40 -6.34
CA HIS A 266 1.64 -1.53 -5.06
C HIS A 266 0.12 -1.72 -5.23
N ASN A 267 -0.48 -1.07 -6.23
CA ASN A 267 -1.92 -1.01 -6.37
C ASN A 267 -2.49 -2.00 -7.39
N ALA A 268 -1.69 -2.91 -7.93
CA ALA A 268 -2.12 -3.88 -8.95
C ALA A 268 -3.40 -4.64 -8.57
N ALA A 269 -3.46 -5.15 -7.34
CA ALA A 269 -4.65 -5.85 -6.83
C ALA A 269 -5.82 -4.88 -6.56
N GLY A 270 -5.52 -3.68 -6.05
CA GLY A 270 -6.51 -2.64 -5.78
C GLY A 270 -7.22 -2.18 -7.06
N VAL A 271 -6.47 -1.90 -8.13
CA VAL A 271 -6.99 -1.52 -9.44
C VAL A 271 -7.87 -2.63 -10.03
N LEU A 272 -7.45 -3.90 -9.96
CA LEU A 272 -8.30 -4.99 -10.44
C LEU A 272 -9.62 -5.08 -9.64
N ALA A 273 -9.56 -5.01 -8.31
CA ALA A 273 -10.76 -5.02 -7.48
C ALA A 273 -11.68 -3.82 -7.76
N HIS A 274 -11.09 -2.65 -8.05
CA HIS A 274 -11.81 -1.45 -8.45
C HIS A 274 -12.50 -1.66 -9.81
N MET A 275 -11.81 -2.22 -10.80
CA MET A 275 -12.40 -2.57 -12.10
C MET A 275 -13.55 -3.57 -11.95
N GLU A 276 -13.39 -4.62 -11.15
CA GLU A 276 -14.44 -5.60 -10.86
C GLU A 276 -15.67 -4.95 -10.22
N PHE A 277 -15.47 -4.07 -9.24
CA PHE A 277 -16.57 -3.36 -8.60
C PHE A 277 -17.36 -2.52 -9.62
N TYR A 278 -16.68 -1.71 -10.44
CA TYR A 278 -17.38 -0.88 -11.42
C TYR A 278 -18.04 -1.70 -12.52
N HIS A 279 -17.40 -2.76 -13.00
CA HIS A 279 -18.00 -3.66 -13.99
C HIS A 279 -19.23 -4.35 -13.42
N GLN A 280 -19.14 -4.99 -12.26
CA GLN A 280 -20.24 -5.80 -11.71
C GLN A 280 -21.38 -4.96 -11.12
N CYS A 281 -21.07 -3.85 -10.45
CA CYS A 281 -22.06 -3.09 -9.66
C CYS A 281 -22.56 -1.82 -10.35
N VAL A 282 -21.77 -1.21 -11.24
CA VAL A 282 -22.09 0.10 -11.83
C VAL A 282 -22.39 0.01 -13.32
N TRP A 283 -21.62 -0.78 -14.06
CA TRP A 283 -21.75 -0.95 -15.51
C TRP A 283 -21.85 -2.43 -15.94
N PRO A 284 -22.77 -3.23 -15.37
CA PRO A 284 -22.90 -4.67 -15.68
C PRO A 284 -23.34 -4.95 -17.11
N GLY A 285 -23.78 -3.93 -17.85
CA GLY A 285 -24.19 -4.04 -19.25
C GLY A 285 -23.05 -3.93 -20.27
N LEU A 286 -21.82 -3.60 -19.85
CA LEU A 286 -20.67 -3.53 -20.77
C LEU A 286 -20.12 -4.93 -21.06
N ASP A 287 -19.99 -5.27 -22.34
CA ASP A 287 -19.35 -6.50 -22.79
C ASP A 287 -17.83 -6.34 -22.79
N VAL A 288 -17.26 -6.57 -21.61
CA VAL A 288 -15.84 -6.54 -21.33
C VAL A 288 -15.49 -7.62 -20.32
N GLN A 289 -14.36 -8.29 -20.53
CA GLN A 289 -13.76 -9.24 -19.62
C GLN A 289 -12.31 -8.84 -19.41
N PHE A 290 -11.81 -9.04 -18.21
CA PHE A 290 -10.42 -8.73 -17.91
C PHE A 290 -9.82 -9.73 -16.93
N CYS A 291 -8.51 -9.90 -17.01
CA CYS A 291 -7.78 -10.84 -16.17
C CYS A 291 -6.42 -10.24 -15.81
N SER A 292 -6.01 -10.43 -14.55
CA SER A 292 -4.64 -10.13 -14.16
C SER A 292 -3.69 -11.07 -14.88
N VAL A 293 -2.77 -10.47 -15.63
CA VAL A 293 -1.63 -11.16 -16.26
C VAL A 293 -0.32 -10.65 -15.66
N THR A 294 -0.38 -10.08 -14.45
CA THR A 294 0.73 -9.47 -13.71
C THR A 294 1.92 -10.41 -13.60
N GLU A 295 1.68 -11.66 -13.20
CA GLU A 295 2.71 -12.69 -13.00
C GLU A 295 3.00 -13.51 -14.26
N GLN A 296 2.14 -13.42 -15.28
CA GLN A 296 2.33 -14.14 -16.54
C GLN A 296 3.48 -13.54 -17.36
N TRP A 297 3.73 -12.24 -17.22
CA TRP A 297 4.70 -11.49 -18.02
C TRP A 297 5.77 -10.84 -17.14
N ALA A 298 7.02 -11.19 -17.40
CA ALA A 298 8.17 -10.42 -16.92
C ALA A 298 8.37 -9.20 -17.83
N GLY A 299 8.80 -8.09 -17.24
CA GLY A 299 9.00 -6.82 -17.94
C GLY A 299 10.41 -6.29 -17.76
N LEU A 300 11.05 -5.90 -18.86
CA LEU A 300 12.37 -5.27 -18.89
C LEU A 300 12.24 -3.90 -19.56
N ALA A 301 12.57 -2.84 -18.84
CA ALA A 301 12.68 -1.50 -19.39
C ALA A 301 14.11 -1.28 -19.88
N VAL A 302 14.29 -1.12 -21.19
CA VAL A 302 15.57 -0.84 -21.85
C VAL A 302 15.56 0.61 -22.30
N ALA A 303 16.35 1.45 -21.64
CA ALA A 303 16.31 2.90 -21.83
C ALA A 303 17.69 3.49 -22.10
N GLY A 304 17.75 4.61 -22.82
CA GLY A 304 18.99 5.30 -23.21
C GLY A 304 19.07 5.52 -24.72
N PRO A 305 19.93 6.44 -25.19
CA PRO A 305 20.04 6.80 -26.60
C PRO A 305 20.44 5.63 -27.51
N ARG A 306 21.12 4.60 -27.00
CA ARG A 306 21.52 3.39 -27.75
C ARG A 306 20.49 2.25 -27.66
N SER A 307 19.38 2.43 -26.94
CA SER A 307 18.36 1.38 -26.75
C SER A 307 17.79 0.85 -28.06
N ARG A 308 17.47 1.73 -29.01
CA ARG A 308 16.99 1.34 -30.35
C ARG A 308 18.01 0.50 -31.11
N GLU A 309 19.29 0.91 -31.13
CA GLU A 309 20.33 0.18 -31.85
C GLU A 309 20.57 -1.21 -31.23
N LEU A 310 20.59 -1.29 -29.90
CA LEU A 310 20.67 -2.57 -29.19
C LEU A 310 19.48 -3.46 -29.57
N LEU A 311 18.25 -2.96 -29.44
CA LEU A 311 17.06 -3.78 -29.70
C LEU A 311 16.91 -4.16 -31.17
N SER A 312 17.39 -3.36 -32.12
CA SER A 312 17.46 -3.77 -33.52
C SER A 312 18.41 -4.96 -33.75
N ARG A 313 19.41 -5.19 -32.88
CA ARG A 313 20.26 -6.39 -32.92
C ARG A 313 19.63 -7.58 -32.20
N VAL A 314 18.97 -7.32 -31.07
CA VAL A 314 18.29 -8.36 -30.26
C VAL A 314 17.07 -8.91 -31.00
N LEU A 315 16.30 -8.04 -31.66
CA LEU A 315 15.03 -8.31 -32.34
C LEU A 315 15.08 -7.90 -33.82
N PRO A 316 15.97 -8.51 -34.65
CA PRO A 316 16.22 -8.07 -36.02
C PRO A 316 15.01 -8.19 -36.95
N GLN A 317 13.98 -8.94 -36.57
CA GLN A 317 12.74 -9.08 -37.30
C GLN A 317 11.73 -7.94 -37.08
N ILE A 318 12.01 -7.01 -36.17
CA ILE A 318 11.13 -5.88 -35.82
C ILE A 318 11.81 -4.57 -36.26
N LEU A 319 11.12 -3.78 -37.08
CA LEU A 319 11.58 -2.44 -37.47
C LEU A 319 11.29 -1.45 -36.34
N LEU A 320 12.34 -0.83 -35.79
CA LEU A 320 12.26 0.04 -34.60
C LEU A 320 12.56 1.52 -34.89
N ASP A 321 12.66 1.90 -36.16
CA ASP A 321 12.77 3.31 -36.55
C ASP A 321 11.48 4.10 -36.20
N ASN A 322 11.57 5.43 -36.26
CA ASN A 322 10.48 6.30 -35.84
C ASN A 322 9.23 6.20 -36.70
N ASP A 323 9.34 5.76 -37.95
CA ASP A 323 8.21 5.63 -38.85
C ASP A 323 7.46 4.32 -38.58
N ALA A 324 8.20 3.22 -38.37
CA ALA A 324 7.65 1.90 -38.10
C ALA A 324 7.17 1.73 -36.64
N PHE A 325 7.94 2.24 -35.67
CA PHE A 325 7.64 2.12 -34.24
C PHE A 325 7.75 3.48 -33.50
N PRO A 326 6.86 4.44 -33.82
CA PRO A 326 6.86 5.81 -33.28
C PRO A 326 6.67 5.87 -31.76
N TYR A 327 6.90 7.03 -31.15
CA TYR A 327 6.66 7.26 -29.72
C TYR A 327 5.26 6.79 -29.30
N MET A 328 5.19 6.10 -28.15
CA MET A 328 3.99 5.41 -27.65
C MET A 328 3.43 4.33 -28.59
N ALA A 329 4.26 3.72 -29.46
CA ALA A 329 3.88 2.51 -30.17
C ALA A 329 3.85 1.30 -29.21
N ALA A 330 2.97 0.35 -29.51
CA ALA A 330 2.82 -0.90 -28.79
C ALA A 330 2.55 -2.03 -29.79
N GLY A 331 3.08 -3.22 -29.56
CA GLY A 331 2.84 -4.36 -30.46
C GLY A 331 3.13 -5.71 -29.81
N GLU A 332 2.53 -6.75 -30.37
CA GLU A 332 2.82 -8.16 -30.05
C GLU A 332 3.57 -8.79 -31.22
N PHE A 333 4.59 -9.57 -30.88
CA PHE A 333 5.53 -10.17 -31.82
C PHE A 333 5.88 -11.61 -31.38
N ILE A 334 6.52 -12.35 -32.28
CA ILE A 334 7.14 -13.64 -31.96
C ILE A 334 8.65 -13.50 -32.13
N PHE A 335 9.41 -13.91 -31.13
CA PHE A 335 10.87 -13.98 -31.16
C PHE A 335 11.30 -15.42 -30.89
N GLN A 336 11.87 -16.09 -31.89
CA GLN A 336 12.31 -17.50 -31.79
C GLN A 336 11.24 -18.45 -31.23
N GLY A 337 9.97 -18.25 -31.62
CA GLY A 337 8.83 -19.05 -31.13
C GLY A 337 8.26 -18.62 -29.77
N MET A 338 8.89 -17.64 -29.09
CA MET A 338 8.41 -17.05 -27.84
C MET A 338 7.53 -15.82 -28.13
N PRO A 339 6.33 -15.72 -27.54
CA PRO A 339 5.55 -14.49 -27.55
C PRO A 339 6.31 -13.33 -26.88
N LEU A 340 6.26 -12.15 -27.48
CA LEU A 340 6.91 -10.96 -26.96
C LEU A 340 5.99 -9.76 -27.18
N ARG A 341 5.92 -8.86 -26.20
CA ARG A 341 5.27 -7.57 -26.37
C ARG A 341 6.29 -6.46 -26.24
N LEU A 342 6.18 -5.45 -27.08
CA LEU A 342 7.08 -4.31 -27.10
C LEU A 342 6.26 -3.03 -26.98
N PHE A 343 6.74 -2.10 -26.15
CA PHE A 343 6.12 -0.81 -25.93
C PHE A 343 7.19 0.27 -25.98
N ARG A 344 7.02 1.30 -26.81
CA ARG A 344 7.92 2.45 -26.83
C ARG A 344 7.47 3.48 -25.79
N ILE A 345 7.75 3.13 -24.54
CA ILE A 345 7.43 3.91 -23.34
C ILE A 345 8.69 4.00 -22.47
N SER A 346 8.80 5.08 -21.70
CA SER A 346 9.96 5.30 -20.83
C SER A 346 9.58 6.17 -19.65
N PHE A 347 10.02 5.74 -18.47
CA PHE A 347 9.87 6.49 -17.22
C PHE A 347 11.15 7.26 -16.84
N SER A 348 12.28 6.98 -17.49
CA SER A 348 13.57 7.65 -17.26
C SER A 348 13.75 8.97 -18.03
N GLY A 349 12.85 9.21 -19.00
CA GLY A 349 12.89 10.38 -19.89
C GLY A 349 13.88 10.28 -21.05
N GLU A 350 14.60 9.15 -21.16
CA GLU A 350 15.36 8.81 -22.36
C GLU A 350 14.48 8.02 -23.34
N LEU A 351 14.90 7.91 -24.60
CA LEU A 351 14.38 6.90 -25.52
C LEU A 351 14.38 5.54 -24.81
N GLY A 352 13.25 4.86 -24.82
CA GLY A 352 13.12 3.60 -24.11
C GLY A 352 12.02 2.71 -24.64
N TYR A 353 12.20 1.43 -24.35
CA TYR A 353 11.32 0.36 -24.73
C TYR A 353 11.08 -0.53 -23.51
N GLU A 354 9.82 -0.86 -23.23
CA GLU A 354 9.47 -1.94 -22.33
C GLU A 354 9.22 -3.21 -23.14
N ILE A 355 9.85 -4.30 -22.71
CA ILE A 355 9.74 -5.60 -23.33
C ILE A 355 9.09 -6.54 -22.33
N ASN A 356 7.94 -7.10 -22.70
CA ASN A 356 7.27 -8.11 -21.91
C ASN A 356 7.45 -9.49 -22.56
N VAL A 357 8.00 -10.43 -21.80
CA VAL A 357 8.17 -11.85 -22.17
C VAL A 357 7.46 -12.74 -21.15
N PRO A 358 6.99 -13.95 -21.51
CA PRO A 358 6.39 -14.84 -20.53
C PRO A 358 7.39 -15.14 -19.41
N ALA A 359 6.93 -15.16 -18.15
CA ALA A 359 7.79 -15.26 -16.97
C ALA A 359 8.81 -16.41 -17.03
N GLY A 360 8.41 -17.56 -17.60
CA GLY A 360 9.30 -18.71 -17.77
C GLY A 360 10.51 -18.50 -18.70
N TYR A 361 10.48 -17.48 -19.57
CA TYR A 361 11.59 -17.12 -20.45
C TYR A 361 12.39 -15.91 -19.97
N ALA A 362 11.99 -15.27 -18.87
CA ALA A 362 12.51 -13.99 -18.44
C ALA A 362 14.03 -14.00 -18.27
N ARG A 363 14.56 -14.99 -17.52
CA ARG A 363 15.99 -15.13 -17.28
C ARG A 363 16.79 -15.28 -18.58
N ALA A 364 16.40 -16.23 -19.42
CA ALA A 364 17.10 -16.51 -20.67
C ALA A 364 17.11 -15.29 -21.61
N PHE A 365 16.00 -14.55 -21.68
CA PHE A 365 15.93 -13.33 -22.47
C PHE A 365 16.80 -12.21 -21.88
N ALA A 366 16.81 -12.04 -20.55
CA ALA A 366 17.65 -11.04 -19.89
C ALA A 366 19.15 -11.34 -20.06
N ASP A 367 19.58 -12.60 -19.94
CA ASP A 367 20.97 -13.01 -20.17
C ASP A 367 21.37 -12.70 -21.63
N TYR A 368 20.53 -13.06 -22.60
CA TYR A 368 20.77 -12.76 -24.02
C TYR A 368 20.84 -11.24 -24.30
N LEU A 369 19.93 -10.47 -23.69
CA LEU A 369 19.94 -9.00 -23.81
C LEU A 369 21.23 -8.40 -23.25
N MET A 370 21.72 -8.91 -22.12
CA MET A 370 22.98 -8.47 -21.52
C MET A 370 24.18 -8.84 -22.38
N GLU A 371 24.22 -10.05 -22.94
CA GLU A 371 25.28 -10.52 -23.84
C GLU A 371 25.39 -9.64 -25.09
N VAL A 372 24.29 -9.43 -25.82
CA VAL A 372 24.28 -8.55 -27.01
C VAL A 372 24.57 -7.09 -26.63
N GLY A 373 24.12 -6.68 -25.44
CA GLY A 373 24.30 -5.35 -24.90
C GLY A 373 25.72 -5.01 -24.45
N GLU A 374 26.62 -5.98 -24.32
CA GLU A 374 28.01 -5.75 -23.90
C GLU A 374 28.72 -4.76 -24.85
N ALA A 375 28.50 -4.90 -26.16
CA ALA A 375 29.03 -4.00 -27.19
C ALA A 375 28.54 -2.54 -27.07
N PHE A 376 27.50 -2.32 -26.26
CA PHE A 376 26.89 -1.02 -25.99
C PHE A 376 27.18 -0.52 -24.58
N GLY A 377 27.87 -1.31 -23.75
CA GLY A 377 28.04 -1.01 -22.33
C GLY A 377 26.72 -1.00 -21.57
N ILE A 378 25.81 -1.93 -21.91
CA ILE A 378 24.53 -2.09 -21.20
C ILE A 378 24.76 -2.19 -19.68
N THR A 379 23.99 -1.43 -18.91
CA THR A 379 24.13 -1.38 -17.45
C THR A 379 22.80 -1.74 -16.79
N PRO A 380 22.74 -2.79 -15.95
CA PRO A 380 21.56 -3.03 -15.14
C PRO A 380 21.41 -1.90 -14.13
N TYR A 381 20.18 -1.43 -13.91
CA TYR A 381 19.92 -0.38 -12.93
C TYR A 381 18.68 -0.69 -12.08
N GLY A 382 18.75 -0.26 -10.83
CA GLY A 382 17.72 -0.53 -9.84
C GLY A 382 16.75 0.63 -9.63
N SER A 383 15.92 0.49 -8.59
CA SER A 383 14.90 1.47 -8.25
C SER A 383 15.48 2.83 -7.83
N GLU A 384 16.69 2.89 -7.27
CA GLU A 384 17.34 4.16 -6.87
C GLU A 384 17.72 5.00 -8.10
N ALA A 385 18.40 4.40 -9.08
CA ALA A 385 18.71 5.07 -10.35
C ALA A 385 17.44 5.46 -11.13
N LEU A 386 16.39 4.63 -11.08
CA LEU A 386 15.09 4.99 -11.65
C LEU A 386 14.47 6.20 -10.94
N ASP A 387 14.57 6.27 -9.61
CA ASP A 387 14.06 7.40 -8.82
C ASP A 387 14.80 8.70 -9.17
N VAL A 388 16.12 8.63 -9.40
CA VAL A 388 16.89 9.79 -9.88
C VAL A 388 16.35 10.26 -11.24
N MET A 389 16.28 9.36 -12.22
CA MET A 389 15.91 9.72 -13.59
C MET A 389 14.49 10.24 -13.69
N ARG A 390 13.55 9.69 -12.92
CA ARG A 390 12.16 10.16 -12.92
C ARG A 390 12.02 11.52 -12.22
N ILE A 391 12.79 11.78 -11.15
CA ILE A 391 12.79 13.09 -10.46
C ILE A 391 13.36 14.16 -11.40
N GLU A 392 14.44 13.86 -12.13
CA GLU A 392 14.99 14.77 -13.15
C GLU A 392 13.95 15.17 -14.21
N LYS A 393 12.97 14.29 -14.48
CA LYS A 393 11.86 14.53 -15.41
C LYS A 393 10.58 15.06 -14.76
N GLY A 394 10.56 15.27 -13.45
CA GLY A 394 9.35 15.69 -12.73
C GLY A 394 8.22 14.65 -12.72
N HIS A 395 8.53 13.39 -13.02
CA HIS A 395 7.55 12.32 -13.00
C HIS A 395 7.15 11.97 -11.56
N VAL A 396 5.85 11.77 -11.36
CA VAL A 396 5.27 11.47 -10.06
C VAL A 396 5.18 9.96 -9.81
N THR A 397 5.21 9.57 -8.53
CA THR A 397 5.07 8.17 -8.09
C THR A 397 4.18 8.10 -6.85
N ALA A 398 4.09 6.94 -6.19
CA ALA A 398 3.40 6.79 -4.91
C ALA A 398 3.81 7.80 -3.82
N LYS A 399 5.00 8.43 -3.92
CA LYS A 399 5.44 9.51 -3.02
C LYS A 399 4.61 10.79 -3.19
N GLU A 400 4.15 11.05 -4.41
CA GLU A 400 3.29 12.19 -4.77
C GLU A 400 1.81 11.79 -4.85
N LEU A 401 1.51 10.55 -5.24
CA LEU A 401 0.17 9.94 -5.25
C LEU A 401 -0.20 9.48 -3.83
N ASN A 402 -0.31 10.42 -2.90
CA ASN A 402 -0.38 10.16 -1.45
C ASN A 402 -1.82 10.05 -0.89
N GLY A 403 -2.81 9.91 -1.77
CA GLY A 403 -4.23 9.84 -1.40
C GLY A 403 -4.89 11.19 -1.07
N GLN A 404 -4.17 12.31 -1.23
CA GLN A 404 -4.68 13.68 -1.02
C GLN A 404 -4.50 14.60 -2.24
N THR A 405 -3.78 14.15 -3.27
CA THR A 405 -3.44 14.92 -4.47
C THR A 405 -4.38 14.67 -5.64
N THR A 406 -4.82 15.74 -6.28
CA THR A 406 -5.55 15.69 -7.55
C THR A 406 -4.59 15.68 -8.74
N PRO A 407 -5.07 15.36 -9.96
CA PRO A 407 -4.28 15.58 -11.17
C PRO A 407 -3.75 17.01 -11.33
N ASN A 408 -4.55 18.02 -10.96
CA ASN A 408 -4.13 19.42 -11.03
C ASN A 408 -3.00 19.68 -10.02
N ASP A 409 -3.06 19.10 -8.82
CA ASP A 409 -2.03 19.28 -7.79
C ASP A 409 -0.69 18.75 -8.28
N LEU A 410 -0.71 17.73 -9.13
CA LEU A 410 0.47 17.09 -9.71
C LEU A 410 0.87 17.62 -11.09
N GLY A 411 0.31 18.74 -11.55
CA GLY A 411 0.62 19.30 -12.88
C GLY A 411 0.10 18.47 -14.06
N LEU A 412 -0.68 17.42 -13.79
CA LEU A 412 -1.28 16.51 -14.78
C LEU A 412 -2.71 16.90 -15.17
N GLY A 413 -3.18 18.07 -14.70
CA GLY A 413 -4.54 18.57 -14.91
C GLY A 413 -4.99 18.62 -16.37
N ARG A 414 -4.06 18.92 -17.29
CA ARG A 414 -4.34 18.98 -18.74
C ARG A 414 -4.72 17.63 -19.34
N MET A 415 -4.37 16.52 -18.69
CA MET A 415 -4.78 15.19 -19.14
C MET A 415 -6.25 14.90 -18.83
N VAL A 416 -6.82 15.55 -17.82
CA VAL A 416 -8.17 15.29 -17.35
C VAL A 416 -9.20 15.80 -18.36
N SER A 417 -10.02 14.90 -18.89
CA SER A 417 -10.99 15.26 -19.92
C SER A 417 -12.07 16.18 -19.37
N GLN A 418 -12.45 17.17 -20.18
CA GLN A 418 -13.63 18.01 -19.94
C GLN A 418 -14.84 17.59 -20.78
N LYS A 419 -14.66 16.62 -21.69
CA LYS A 419 -15.62 16.29 -22.76
C LYS A 419 -16.34 14.95 -22.57
N LYS A 420 -15.92 14.14 -21.59
CA LYS A 420 -16.51 12.83 -21.29
C LYS A 420 -16.73 12.68 -19.80
N ASP A 421 -17.56 11.71 -19.44
CA ASP A 421 -17.70 11.26 -18.06
C ASP A 421 -16.61 10.25 -17.69
N TYR A 422 -16.35 10.11 -16.39
CA TYR A 422 -15.40 9.17 -15.78
C TYR A 422 -15.53 9.20 -14.25
N ILE A 423 -14.97 8.18 -13.59
CA ILE A 423 -14.91 8.11 -12.13
C ILE A 423 -14.20 9.35 -11.57
N GLY A 424 -14.87 10.08 -10.68
CA GLY A 424 -14.34 11.30 -10.08
C GLY A 424 -14.70 12.59 -10.79
N ARG A 425 -15.23 12.56 -12.03
CA ARG A 425 -15.53 13.74 -12.85
C ARG A 425 -16.30 14.83 -12.10
N PHE A 426 -17.36 14.43 -11.40
CA PHE A 426 -18.27 15.36 -10.73
C PHE A 426 -17.65 15.97 -9.47
N LEU A 427 -17.12 15.14 -8.55
CA LEU A 427 -16.61 15.64 -7.27
C LEU A 427 -15.23 16.32 -7.37
N SER A 428 -14.48 16.12 -8.48
CA SER A 428 -13.30 16.92 -8.81
C SER A 428 -13.61 18.41 -8.99
N GLY A 429 -14.86 18.79 -9.28
CA GLY A 429 -15.27 20.18 -9.49
C GLY A 429 -15.65 20.94 -8.22
N ARG A 430 -15.58 20.32 -7.03
CA ARG A 430 -15.94 20.98 -5.76
C ARG A 430 -15.00 22.17 -5.48
N PRO A 431 -15.47 23.24 -4.82
CA PRO A 431 -14.66 24.44 -4.58
C PRO A 431 -13.27 24.16 -3.98
N GLY A 432 -13.18 23.32 -2.95
CA GLY A 432 -11.89 22.97 -2.33
C GLY A 432 -10.96 22.08 -3.18
N MET A 433 -11.46 21.50 -4.28
CA MET A 433 -10.68 20.68 -5.22
C MET A 433 -10.09 21.50 -6.36
N ILE A 434 -10.68 22.67 -6.65
CA ILE A 434 -10.25 23.60 -7.70
C ILE A 434 -9.63 24.88 -7.14
N ASP A 435 -9.48 24.97 -5.81
CA ASP A 435 -8.84 26.11 -5.14
C ASP A 435 -7.40 26.29 -5.67
N THR A 436 -7.06 27.51 -6.05
CA THR A 436 -5.74 27.86 -6.59
C THR A 436 -4.65 27.78 -5.53
N ASN A 437 -5.01 27.91 -4.24
CA ASN A 437 -4.08 27.81 -3.11
C ASN A 437 -3.83 26.36 -2.65
N ARG A 438 -4.41 25.34 -3.30
CA ARG A 438 -4.03 23.94 -3.06
C ARG A 438 -2.53 23.75 -3.28
N GLN A 439 -1.98 22.72 -2.65
CA GLN A 439 -0.61 22.32 -2.90
C GLN A 439 -0.42 21.92 -4.38
N ARG A 440 0.57 22.52 -5.03
CA ARG A 440 0.99 22.23 -6.41
C ARG A 440 2.39 21.65 -6.40
N ILE A 441 2.64 20.68 -7.28
CA ILE A 441 3.95 20.10 -7.49
C ILE A 441 4.89 21.16 -8.08
N VAL A 442 6.06 21.29 -7.47
CA VAL A 442 7.15 22.16 -7.92
C VAL A 442 8.48 21.41 -7.81
N GLY A 443 9.48 21.90 -8.52
CA GLY A 443 10.87 21.52 -8.29
C GLY A 443 11.50 22.36 -7.18
N LEU A 444 12.54 21.83 -6.57
CA LEU A 444 13.38 22.50 -5.57
C LEU A 444 14.85 22.36 -5.92
N VAL A 445 15.59 23.46 -5.79
CA VAL A 445 17.06 23.47 -5.84
C VAL A 445 17.60 24.20 -4.60
N PRO A 446 18.64 23.66 -3.92
CA PRO A 446 19.31 24.40 -2.86
C PRO A 446 20.07 25.60 -3.42
N GLU A 447 20.04 26.74 -2.71
CA GLU A 447 20.84 27.91 -3.10
C GLU A 447 22.34 27.66 -2.85
N ARG A 448 22.64 26.95 -1.77
CA ARG A 448 24.02 26.64 -1.38
C ARG A 448 24.52 25.44 -2.18
N ALA A 449 25.59 25.64 -2.94
CA ALA A 449 26.23 24.59 -3.72
C ALA A 449 26.58 23.37 -2.84
N GLY A 450 26.17 22.19 -3.29
CA GLY A 450 26.41 20.92 -2.58
C GLY A 450 25.52 20.65 -1.36
N ALA A 451 24.62 21.57 -1.00
CA ALA A 451 23.65 21.31 0.07
C ALA A 451 22.73 20.14 -0.29
N ARG A 452 22.45 19.28 0.69
CA ARG A 452 21.61 18.10 0.52
C ARG A 452 20.18 18.40 0.97
N LEU A 453 19.22 17.96 0.16
CA LEU A 453 17.81 17.97 0.53
C LEU A 453 17.39 16.64 1.16
N PHE A 454 16.31 16.69 1.95
CA PHE A 454 15.70 15.53 2.58
C PHE A 454 14.20 15.47 2.26
N ALA A 455 13.72 14.32 1.80
CA ALA A 455 12.28 14.09 1.67
C ALA A 455 11.62 14.18 3.06
N GLY A 456 10.42 14.75 3.11
CA GLY A 456 9.70 15.07 4.34
C GLY A 456 10.09 16.40 4.99
N ALA A 457 11.08 17.12 4.45
CA ALA A 457 11.38 18.47 4.92
C ALA A 457 10.17 19.40 4.66
N HIS A 458 9.83 20.24 5.64
CA HIS A 458 8.77 21.22 5.52
C HIS A 458 9.31 22.51 4.92
N LEU A 459 8.45 23.22 4.19
CA LEU A 459 8.81 24.43 3.49
C LEU A 459 8.18 25.64 4.17
N VAL A 460 9.01 26.57 4.59
CA VAL A 460 8.59 27.77 5.30
C VAL A 460 9.11 29.00 4.56
N GLY A 461 8.26 30.02 4.45
CA GLY A 461 8.64 31.28 3.81
C GLY A 461 9.86 31.95 4.47
N PRO A 462 10.60 32.80 3.73
CA PRO A 462 11.73 33.56 4.27
C PRO A 462 11.34 34.36 5.51
N GLY A 463 12.17 34.32 6.56
CA GLY A 463 11.98 35.08 7.80
C GLY A 463 10.80 34.66 8.69
N LYS A 464 9.98 33.67 8.31
CA LYS A 464 8.90 33.13 9.15
C LYS A 464 9.45 32.17 10.21
N SER A 465 8.76 31.96 11.33
CA SER A 465 9.18 30.91 12.28
C SER A 465 8.81 29.51 11.77
N ALA A 466 9.65 28.52 12.08
CA ALA A 466 9.45 27.09 11.76
C ALA A 466 8.36 26.46 12.63
N ILE A 467 7.09 26.85 12.41
CA ILE A 467 5.92 26.37 13.15
C ILE A 467 4.82 25.96 12.17
N ALA A 468 3.92 25.08 12.60
CA ALA A 468 2.84 24.54 11.74
C ALA A 468 2.00 25.61 11.04
N LYS A 469 1.78 26.78 11.68
CA LYS A 469 1.03 27.89 11.07
C LYS A 469 1.69 28.47 9.81
N ASN A 470 3.02 28.37 9.70
CA ASN A 470 3.81 28.92 8.60
C ASN A 470 4.28 27.85 7.62
N ASP A 471 3.81 26.61 7.77
CA ASP A 471 4.12 25.51 6.85
C ASP A 471 3.36 25.71 5.54
N GLU A 472 4.11 25.87 4.45
CA GLU A 472 3.59 26.13 3.11
C GLU A 472 3.59 24.87 2.24
N GLY A 473 4.11 23.74 2.73
CA GLY A 473 4.29 22.55 1.93
C GLY A 473 5.42 21.66 2.40
N PHE A 474 5.68 20.59 1.65
CA PHE A 474 6.72 19.63 2.01
C PHE A 474 7.40 19.03 0.78
N VAL A 475 8.63 18.60 0.98
CA VAL A 475 9.44 17.92 -0.03
C VAL A 475 8.99 16.46 -0.13
N THR A 476 8.52 16.03 -1.29
CA THR A 476 8.04 14.66 -1.51
C THR A 476 9.16 13.71 -1.90
N SER A 477 10.09 14.19 -2.73
CA SER A 477 11.16 13.38 -3.33
C SER A 477 12.44 14.18 -3.45
N VAL A 478 13.59 13.53 -3.27
CA VAL A 478 14.91 14.16 -3.36
C VAL A 478 15.90 13.23 -4.04
N THR A 479 16.84 13.79 -4.80
CA THR A 479 17.98 13.07 -5.34
C THR A 479 19.16 14.00 -5.56
N TYR A 480 20.37 13.45 -5.51
CA TYR A 480 21.49 14.05 -6.23
C TYR A 480 21.34 13.72 -7.71
N SER A 481 21.36 14.72 -8.58
CA SER A 481 21.31 14.51 -10.04
C SER A 481 22.74 14.49 -10.57
N PRO A 482 23.27 13.35 -11.01
CA PRO A 482 24.60 13.30 -11.63
C PRO A 482 24.60 13.95 -13.02
N ALA A 483 23.43 14.12 -13.66
CA ALA A 483 23.31 14.83 -14.93
C ALA A 483 23.41 16.36 -14.77
N LEU A 484 22.92 16.90 -13.64
CA LEU A 484 22.94 18.33 -13.33
C LEU A 484 24.08 18.74 -12.39
N GLY A 485 24.65 17.79 -11.65
CA GLY A 485 25.77 17.99 -10.73
C GLY A 485 25.38 18.54 -9.35
N HIS A 486 24.10 18.56 -9.00
CA HIS A 486 23.62 19.07 -7.71
C HIS A 486 22.36 18.34 -7.21
N TRP A 487 21.99 18.58 -5.95
CA TRP A 487 20.75 18.08 -5.37
C TRP A 487 19.54 18.80 -5.96
N ILE A 488 18.48 18.02 -6.20
CA ILE A 488 17.18 18.48 -6.65
C ILE A 488 16.09 17.76 -5.86
N GLY A 489 14.89 18.33 -5.82
CA GLY A 489 13.74 17.67 -5.20
C GLY A 489 12.42 18.05 -5.84
N LEU A 490 11.41 17.23 -5.61
CA LEU A 490 10.02 17.57 -5.87
C LEU A 490 9.34 17.92 -4.56
N ALA A 491 8.42 18.87 -4.59
CA ALA A 491 7.68 19.30 -3.43
C ALA A 491 6.24 19.68 -3.77
N LEU A 492 5.36 19.55 -2.78
CA LEU A 492 3.99 20.02 -2.83
C LEU A 492 3.90 21.32 -2.03
N VAL A 493 3.64 22.44 -2.70
CA VAL A 493 3.65 23.79 -2.12
C VAL A 493 2.33 24.49 -2.38
N ASN A 494 1.74 25.12 -1.36
CA ASN A 494 0.52 25.93 -1.49
C ASN A 494 0.68 26.97 -2.61
N GLY A 495 -0.15 26.87 -3.65
CA GLY A 495 -0.08 27.76 -4.83
C GLY A 495 1.26 27.69 -5.59
N GLY A 496 2.01 26.60 -5.48
CA GLY A 496 3.41 26.51 -5.91
C GLY A 496 3.68 26.86 -7.38
N GLU A 497 2.74 26.55 -8.30
CA GLU A 497 2.90 26.82 -9.74
C GLU A 497 3.07 28.32 -10.05
N GLU A 498 2.40 29.20 -9.30
CA GLU A 498 2.50 30.66 -9.48
C GLU A 498 3.68 31.27 -8.73
N ARG A 499 4.41 30.45 -7.94
CA ARG A 499 5.48 30.88 -7.03
C ARG A 499 6.88 30.45 -7.47
N ILE A 500 7.01 29.98 -8.72
CA ILE A 500 8.32 29.65 -9.31
C ILE A 500 9.25 30.87 -9.26
N GLY A 501 10.48 30.67 -8.80
CA GLY A 501 11.49 31.69 -8.53
C GLY A 501 11.47 32.21 -7.08
N GLU A 502 10.48 31.83 -6.26
CA GLU A 502 10.45 32.21 -4.85
C GLU A 502 11.48 31.44 -4.03
N LYS A 503 12.16 32.13 -3.12
CA LYS A 503 13.05 31.54 -2.12
C LYS A 503 12.26 31.07 -0.91
N MET A 504 12.57 29.88 -0.41
CA MET A 504 11.96 29.26 0.76
C MET A 504 13.03 28.63 1.63
N ARG A 505 12.67 28.21 2.84
CA ARG A 505 13.53 27.39 3.70
C ARG A 505 12.96 25.99 3.83
N ALA A 506 13.77 24.99 3.48
CA ALA A 506 13.50 23.59 3.74
C ALA A 506 14.02 23.23 5.13
N ILE A 507 13.13 22.72 5.99
CA ILE A 507 13.42 22.43 7.40
C ILE A 507 13.14 20.96 7.67
N GLU A 508 14.16 20.22 8.10
CA GLU A 508 14.04 18.85 8.61
C GLU A 508 14.53 18.84 10.07
N GLY A 509 13.56 18.83 10.99
CA GLY A 509 13.83 19.00 12.41
C GLY A 509 14.43 17.78 13.11
N LEU A 510 14.33 16.57 12.54
CA LEU A 510 14.85 15.35 13.15
C LEU A 510 16.37 15.24 13.02
N ARG A 511 16.92 15.81 11.94
CA ARG A 511 18.36 15.85 11.62
C ARG A 511 18.95 17.25 11.82
N GLY A 512 18.12 18.25 12.16
CA GLY A 512 18.55 19.63 12.36
C GLY A 512 19.02 20.31 11.08
N MET A 513 18.44 19.94 9.93
CA MET A 513 18.75 20.55 8.63
C MET A 513 17.82 21.73 8.39
N GLU A 514 18.40 22.87 8.02
CA GLU A 514 17.70 24.03 7.50
C GLU A 514 18.50 24.56 6.31
N GLU A 515 17.89 24.58 5.12
CA GLU A 515 18.55 25.03 3.89
C GLU A 515 17.65 26.00 3.13
N ASP A 516 18.24 27.08 2.61
CA ASP A 516 17.59 27.96 1.65
C ASP A 516 17.47 27.25 0.30
N VAL A 517 16.27 27.27 -0.26
CA VAL A 517 15.91 26.62 -1.53
C VAL A 517 15.13 27.57 -2.43
N GLU A 518 15.25 27.39 -3.73
CA GLU A 518 14.45 28.09 -4.73
C GLU A 518 13.37 27.13 -5.29
N LEU A 519 12.15 27.63 -5.41
CA LEU A 519 11.08 26.94 -6.13
C LEU A 519 11.34 27.04 -7.64
N VAL A 520 11.45 25.91 -8.33
CA VAL A 520 11.71 25.85 -9.77
C VAL A 520 10.68 24.98 -10.49
N SER A 521 10.72 24.95 -11.83
CA SER A 521 9.95 23.97 -12.59
C SER A 521 10.28 22.54 -12.11
N PRO A 522 9.28 21.65 -11.94
CA PRO A 522 9.55 20.25 -11.61
C PRO A 522 10.25 19.48 -12.76
N LEU A 523 10.32 20.07 -13.95
CA LEU A 523 11.01 19.51 -15.12
C LEU A 523 12.46 20.02 -15.19
N PHE A 524 13.40 19.29 -14.57
CA PHE A 524 14.79 19.74 -14.47
C PHE A 524 15.63 19.42 -15.71
N LEU A 525 15.35 18.29 -16.37
CA LEU A 525 16.14 17.80 -17.50
C LEU A 525 15.25 17.62 -18.73
N ASP A 526 15.67 18.20 -19.86
CA ASP A 526 14.99 18.07 -21.16
C ASP A 526 13.47 18.37 -21.05
N PRO A 527 13.07 19.58 -20.63
CA PRO A 527 11.66 19.92 -20.40
C PRO A 527 10.80 19.80 -21.67
N GLU A 528 11.41 19.95 -22.85
CA GLU A 528 10.75 19.79 -24.15
C GLU A 528 10.53 18.31 -24.55
N GLY A 529 11.19 17.38 -23.85
CA GLY A 529 11.05 15.94 -24.05
C GLY A 529 11.63 15.44 -25.37
N VAL A 530 12.70 16.07 -25.86
CA VAL A 530 13.33 15.74 -27.14
C VAL A 530 13.96 14.35 -27.09
N ARG A 531 14.69 14.03 -25.99
CA ARG A 531 15.40 12.74 -25.85
C ARG A 531 14.47 11.53 -25.84
N LEU A 532 13.23 11.73 -25.42
CA LEU A 532 12.19 10.70 -25.36
C LEU A 532 11.56 10.43 -26.73
N ARG A 533 11.48 11.46 -27.59
CA ARG A 533 10.70 11.45 -28.84
C ARG A 533 11.55 11.19 -30.08
N ASP A 534 12.83 11.56 -30.06
CA ASP A 534 13.81 11.21 -31.10
C ASP A 534 14.07 9.69 -31.15
#